data_AF-A0A3S1S0D9-F1
#
_entry.id   AF-A0A3S1S0D9-F1
#
_cell.length_a   1.000
_cell.length_b   1.000
_cell.length_c   1.000
_cell.angle_alpha   90.00
_cell.angle_beta   90.00
_cell.angle_gamma   90.00
#
_symmetry.space_group_name_H-M   'P 1'
#
loop_
_entity.id
_entity.type
_entity.pdbx_description
1 polymer ?
#
loop_
_entity_poly.entity_id
_entity_poly.type
_entity_poly.pdbx_seq_one_letter_code
_entity_poly.pdbx_strand_id
1 'polypeptide(L)'
;MTEYEDEKPALAPLVIGLTRSPTLWGVPYMAVVIIVGITIIGWLASNSLWALLVAPAAYLVLFSLCAWDSRILDVLQVASRMTHRTRNKTFWGTNSYGP
;
A
#
# COMPACT_ATOMS: atom_id res chain seq x y z
N MET A 1 -13.33 31.84 -41.79
CA MET A 1 -13.17 31.08 -40.54
C MET A 1 -13.04 29.63 -40.96
N THR A 2 -11.83 29.07 -40.87
CA THR A 2 -11.57 27.67 -41.19
C THR A 2 -12.10 26.81 -40.05
N GLU A 3 -13.10 25.97 -40.33
CA GLU A 3 -13.56 24.92 -39.43
C GLU A 3 -12.40 23.97 -39.14
N TYR A 4 -12.03 23.84 -37.87
CA TYR A 4 -11.12 22.79 -37.42
C TYR A 4 -11.97 21.53 -37.24
N GLU A 5 -11.85 20.58 -38.15
CA GLU A 5 -12.39 19.22 -37.96
C GLU A 5 -11.69 18.59 -36.75
N ASP A 6 -12.49 18.20 -35.76
CA ASP A 6 -12.01 17.55 -34.53
C ASP A 6 -11.63 16.10 -34.86
N GLU A 7 -10.41 15.92 -35.37
CA GLU A 7 -9.88 14.62 -35.77
C GLU A 7 -9.69 13.75 -34.52
N LYS A 8 -10.60 12.80 -34.32
CA LYS A 8 -10.59 11.92 -33.15
C LYS A 8 -9.29 11.10 -33.13
N PRO A 9 -8.42 11.27 -32.12
CA PRO A 9 -7.11 10.62 -32.12
C PRO A 9 -7.26 9.10 -32.05
N ALA A 10 -6.44 8.39 -32.83
CA ALA A 10 -6.36 6.94 -32.80
C ALA A 10 -5.74 6.48 -31.48
N LEU A 11 -6.58 6.05 -30.53
CA LEU A 11 -6.14 5.53 -29.23
C LEU A 11 -5.83 4.03 -29.35
N ALA A 12 -4.60 3.63 -29.00
CA ALA A 12 -4.27 2.23 -28.81
C ALA A 12 -5.04 1.66 -27.59
N PRO A 13 -5.53 0.41 -27.65
CA PRO A 13 -6.28 -0.19 -26.56
C PRO A 13 -5.39 -0.29 -25.31
N LEU A 14 -5.84 0.32 -24.21
CA LEU A 14 -5.13 0.29 -22.94
C LEU A 14 -5.14 -1.13 -22.37
N VAL A 15 -3.97 -1.75 -22.24
CA VAL A 15 -3.83 -3.01 -21.51
C VAL A 15 -3.92 -2.69 -20.02
N ILE A 16 -5.14 -2.74 -19.47
CA ILE A 16 -5.44 -2.36 -18.09
C ILE A 16 -4.49 -3.05 -17.09
N GLY A 17 -4.12 -4.31 -17.33
CA GLY A 17 -3.17 -5.04 -16.48
C GLY A 17 -1.79 -4.38 -16.32
N LEU A 18 -1.32 -3.61 -17.31
CA LEU A 18 -0.03 -2.90 -17.24
C LEU A 18 -0.11 -1.58 -16.44
N THR A 19 -1.32 -1.12 -16.14
CA THR A 19 -1.56 0.14 -15.41
C THR A 19 -1.91 -0.07 -13.93
N ARG A 20 -2.22 -1.31 -13.54
CA ARG A 20 -2.59 -1.67 -12.17
C ARG A 20 -1.40 -2.30 -11.46
N SER A 21 -1.35 -2.16 -10.14
CA SER A 21 -0.40 -2.92 -9.34
C SER A 21 -0.67 -4.43 -9.49
N PRO A 22 0.38 -5.27 -9.55
CA PRO A 22 0.21 -6.71 -9.54
C PRO A 22 -0.33 -7.17 -8.17
N THR A 23 -1.54 -7.72 -8.17
CA THR A 23 -2.21 -8.26 -6.98
C THR A 23 -2.22 -9.78 -6.98
N LEU A 24 -1.93 -10.40 -5.84
CA LEU A 24 -2.09 -11.82 -5.58
C LEU A 24 -3.24 -12.00 -4.58
N TRP A 25 -4.23 -12.81 -4.93
CA TRP A 25 -5.43 -13.05 -4.09
C TRP A 25 -6.08 -11.76 -3.54
N GLY A 26 -6.18 -10.74 -4.40
CA GLY A 26 -6.82 -9.47 -4.06
C GLY A 26 -5.95 -8.48 -3.28
N VAL A 27 -4.70 -8.82 -2.96
CA VAL A 27 -3.78 -7.94 -2.20
C VAL A 27 -2.48 -7.72 -2.98
N PRO A 28 -1.87 -6.52 -2.96
CA PRO A 28 -0.57 -6.29 -3.61
C PRO A 28 0.52 -7.26 -3.14
N TYR A 29 1.46 -7.60 -4.03
CA TYR A 29 2.57 -8.51 -3.72
C TYR A 29 3.30 -8.18 -2.41
N MET A 30 3.58 -6.90 -2.15
CA MET A 30 4.26 -6.44 -0.93
C MET A 30 3.50 -6.82 0.35
N ALA A 31 2.17 -6.85 0.32
CA ALA A 31 1.39 -7.24 1.47
C ALA A 31 1.56 -8.72 1.80
N VAL A 32 1.64 -9.59 0.78
CA VAL A 32 1.88 -11.03 0.97
C VAL A 32 3.23 -11.25 1.65
N VAL A 33 4.26 -10.52 1.22
CA VAL A 33 5.59 -10.55 1.86
C VAL A 33 5.50 -10.14 3.33
N ILE A 34 4.75 -9.09 3.66
CA ILE A 34 4.54 -8.63 5.04
C ILE A 34 3.80 -9.69 5.87
N ILE A 35 2.74 -10.31 5.34
CA ILE A 35 1.97 -11.35 6.03
C ILE A 35 2.88 -12.52 6.38
N VAL A 36 3.64 -13.03 5.40
CA VAL A 36 4.56 -14.14 5.61
C VAL A 36 5.65 -13.76 6.62
N GLY A 37 6.26 -12.58 6.47
CA GLY A 37 7.31 -12.10 7.37
C GLY A 37 6.84 -11.97 8.82
N ILE A 38 5.69 -11.34 9.06
CA ILE A 38 5.14 -11.19 10.41
C ILE A 38 4.75 -12.55 11.00
N THR A 39 4.22 -13.47 10.19
CA THR A 39 3.87 -14.82 10.65
C THR A 39 5.10 -15.60 11.08
N ILE A 40 6.20 -15.54 10.31
CA ILE A 40 7.47 -16.20 10.66
C ILE A 40 8.03 -15.60 11.96
N ILE A 41 8.05 -14.27 12.08
CA ILE A 41 8.54 -13.59 13.30
C ILE A 41 7.68 -13.98 14.51
N GLY A 42 6.35 -13.99 14.37
CA GLY A 42 5.44 -14.39 15.43
C GLY A 42 5.61 -15.85 15.84
N TRP A 43 5.86 -16.74 14.88
CA TRP A 43 6.15 -18.14 15.15
C TRP A 43 7.49 -18.31 15.88
N LEU A 44 8.54 -17.63 15.43
CA LEU A 44 9.86 -17.69 16.05
C LEU A 44 9.86 -17.13 17.48
N ALA A 45 9.08 -16.06 17.73
CA ALA A 45 8.97 -15.44 19.04
C ALA A 45 8.16 -16.28 20.04
N SER A 46 7.14 -17.02 19.58
CA SER A 46 6.26 -17.80 20.46
C SER A 46 6.60 -19.29 20.53
N ASN A 47 7.34 -19.81 19.54
CA ASN A 47 7.65 -21.22 19.34
C ASN A 47 6.40 -22.13 19.38
N SER A 48 5.26 -21.61 18.92
CA SER A 48 3.95 -22.26 19.02
C SER A 48 3.23 -22.24 17.69
N LEU A 49 2.61 -23.37 17.32
CA LEU A 49 1.83 -23.49 16.08
C LEU A 49 0.65 -22.52 16.02
N TRP A 50 0.17 -22.03 17.17
CA TRP A 50 -0.87 -20.99 17.23
C TRP A 50 -0.46 -19.69 16.53
N ALA A 51 0.84 -19.42 16.37
CA ALA A 51 1.33 -18.28 15.63
C ALA A 51 0.93 -18.28 14.14
N LEU A 52 0.55 -19.44 13.58
CA LEU A 52 0.04 -19.50 12.20
C LEU A 52 -1.28 -18.73 12.03
N LEU A 53 -2.06 -18.50 13.11
CA LEU A 53 -3.25 -17.65 13.07
C LEU A 53 -2.94 -16.18 12.80
N VAL A 54 -1.68 -15.76 12.95
CA VAL A 54 -1.25 -14.41 12.57
C VAL A 54 -1.42 -14.18 11.07
N ALA A 55 -1.24 -15.21 10.24
CA ALA A 55 -1.39 -15.07 8.78
C ALA A 55 -2.81 -14.66 8.34
N PRO A 56 -3.89 -15.40 8.69
CA PRO A 56 -5.25 -15.00 8.31
C PRO A 56 -5.66 -13.67 8.96
N ALA A 57 -5.24 -13.39 10.20
CA ALA A 57 -5.52 -12.12 10.84
C ALA A 57 -4.86 -10.94 10.09
N ALA A 58 -3.57 -11.05 9.77
CA ALA A 58 -2.84 -10.04 9.01
C ALA A 58 -3.41 -9.89 7.59
N TYR A 59 -3.81 -10.99 6.95
CA TYR A 59 -4.46 -10.96 5.64
C TYR A 59 -5.75 -10.15 5.66
N LEU A 60 -6.65 -10.38 6.63
CA LEU A 60 -7.90 -9.61 6.71
C LEU A 60 -7.67 -8.12 6.90
N VAL A 61 -6.70 -7.74 7.74
CA VAL A 61 -6.33 -6.34 7.97
C VAL A 61 -5.79 -5.71 6.69
N LEU A 62 -4.80 -6.36 6.05
CA LEU A 62 -4.15 -5.82 4.86
C LEU A 62 -5.07 -5.83 3.64
N PHE A 63 -5.92 -6.85 3.49
CA PHE A 63 -6.97 -6.91 2.48
C PHE A 63 -7.94 -5.74 2.66
N SER A 64 -8.41 -5.48 3.89
CA SER A 64 -9.33 -4.36 4.17
C SER A 64 -8.69 -3.01 3.85
N LEU A 65 -7.41 -2.82 4.19
CA LEU A 65 -6.66 -1.60 3.86
C LEU A 65 -6.47 -1.44 2.34
N CYS A 66 -6.12 -2.52 1.64
CA CYS A 66 -5.90 -2.50 0.19
C CYS A 66 -7.21 -2.39 -0.60
N ALA A 67 -8.33 -2.84 -0.04
CA ALA A 67 -9.66 -2.63 -0.60
C ALA A 67 -10.08 -1.16 -0.55
N TRP A 68 -9.62 -0.42 0.47
CA TRP A 68 -9.82 1.02 0.55
C TRP A 68 -8.88 1.78 -0.40
N ASP A 69 -7.60 1.44 -0.41
CA ASP A 69 -6.62 1.99 -1.34
C ASP A 69 -5.54 0.96 -1.72
N SER A 70 -5.48 0.62 -3.01
CA SER A 70 -4.51 -0.33 -3.58
C SER A 70 -3.04 0.08 -3.42
N ARG A 71 -2.76 1.35 -3.11
CA ARG A 71 -1.42 1.94 -2.94
C ARG A 71 -1.12 2.34 -1.50
N ILE A 72 -1.97 1.96 -0.55
CA ILE A 72 -1.82 2.36 0.85
C ILE A 72 -0.45 2.00 1.44
N LEU A 73 0.12 0.84 1.07
CA LEU A 73 1.43 0.41 1.56
C LEU A 73 2.56 1.29 1.02
N ASP A 74 2.49 1.67 -0.25
CA ASP A 74 3.45 2.59 -0.88
C ASP A 74 3.37 3.97 -0.20
N VAL A 75 2.14 4.46 0.02
CA VAL A 75 1.90 5.73 0.72
C VAL A 75 2.42 5.70 2.14
N LEU A 76 2.15 4.64 2.91
CA LEU A 76 2.66 4.47 4.27
C LEU A 76 4.19 4.42 4.30
N GLN A 77 4.81 3.73 3.35
CA GLN A 77 6.26 3.68 3.22
C GLN A 77 6.85 5.05 2.90
N VAL A 78 6.28 5.79 1.95
CA VAL A 78 6.77 7.14 1.61
C VAL A 78 6.53 8.10 2.76
N ALA A 79 5.35 8.08 3.38
CA ALA A 79 5.01 8.93 4.51
C ALA A 79 5.94 8.67 5.70
N SER A 80 6.21 7.41 6.05
CA SER A 80 7.13 7.07 7.14
C SER A 80 8.58 7.47 6.87
N ARG A 81 9.03 7.40 5.61
CA ARG A 81 10.40 7.79 5.22
C ARG A 81 10.59 9.29 5.11
N MET A 82 9.64 9.99 4.49
CA MET A 82 9.78 11.41 4.13
C MET A 82 9.18 12.34 5.20
N THR A 83 8.23 11.85 5.99
CA THR A 83 7.52 12.64 7.02
C THR A 83 7.74 12.00 8.39
N HIS A 84 8.94 12.21 8.95
CA HIS A 84 9.23 11.73 10.29
C HIS A 84 8.28 12.35 11.32
N ARG A 85 7.92 11.58 12.35
CA ARG A 85 6.99 12.04 13.38
C ARG A 85 7.68 13.08 14.25
N THR A 86 7.21 14.33 14.20
CA THR A 86 7.68 15.39 15.10
C THR A 86 6.94 15.28 16.45
N ARG A 87 7.69 15.28 17.56
CA ARG A 87 7.12 15.08 18.91
C ARG A 87 6.16 16.20 19.32
N ASN A 88 6.38 17.37 18.78
CA ASN A 88 5.68 18.61 19.05
C ASN A 88 4.49 18.86 18.09
N LYS A 89 4.21 17.92 17.16
CA LYS A 89 3.06 18.01 16.23
C LYS A 89 1.72 18.18 16.95
N THR A 90 1.52 17.51 18.09
CA THR A 90 0.27 17.58 18.84
C THR A 90 0.03 18.94 19.48
N PHE A 91 1.10 19.66 19.83
CA PHE A 91 1.00 21.00 20.42
C PHE A 91 0.82 22.08 19.34
N TRP A 92 1.58 22.00 18.24
CA TRP A 92 1.58 23.04 17.20
C TRP A 92 0.65 22.76 16.02
N GLY A 93 0.08 21.56 15.91
CA GLY A 93 -0.71 21.12 14.76
C GLY A 93 0.09 20.93 13.46
N THR A 94 1.38 21.22 13.45
CA THR A 94 2.27 21.14 12.28
C THR A 94 3.60 20.47 12.63
N ASN A 95 4.32 20.03 11.60
CA ASN A 95 5.66 19.50 11.76
C ASN A 95 6.67 20.66 11.81
N SER A 96 7.57 20.65 12.79
CA SER A 96 8.69 21.59 12.82
C SER A 96 9.70 21.25 11.71
N TYR A 97 10.21 22.27 11.01
CA TYR A 97 11.23 22.13 9.95
C TYR A 97 12.64 21.80 10.47
N GLY A 98 12.77 21.36 11.73
CA GLY A 98 14.07 21.02 12.31
C GLY A 98 14.61 19.72 11.71
N PRO A 99 15.95 19.59 11.57
CA PRO A 99 16.58 18.34 11.15
C PRO A 99 16.27 17.19 12.12
#